data_AF-A0ABD1HK25-F1
#
_entry.id   AF-A0ABD1HK25-F1
#
_cell.length_a   1.000
_cell.length_b   1.000
_cell.length_c   1.000
_cell.angle_alpha   90.00
_cell.angle_beta   90.00
_cell.angle_gamma   90.00
#
_symmetry.space_group_name_H-M   'P 1'
#
loop_
_entity.id
_entity.type
_entity.pdbx_description
1 polymer ?
#
loop_
_entity_poly.entity_id
_entity_poly.type
_entity_poly.pdbx_seq_one_letter_code
_entity_poly.pdbx_strand_id
1 'polypeptide(L)'
;MERGDVMVVLAAIMLMLRQVESIRFDLETGHTKCIADDIKSNSMTVGKYHVVNKNEGLPLPEAHKITIRVTSAYGNNYHYAENVAWGHFTFQAADDGDYMACFYAADTKPSSFMTIDFEWKSGVAANDWTHIAKKGSLVAMELELQNMHDTVQSIQDEIYYLREREKEMQLLNISTHSKMAWLSFLSFLVSLSVTGLQLWHLKSFFQKKKLI
;
A
#
# COMPACT_ATOMS: atom_id res chain seq x y z
N MET A 1 -26.36 21.22 -14.04
CA MET A 1 -25.33 20.27 -13.58
C MET A 1 -25.81 18.91 -13.98
N GLU A 2 -25.20 18.33 -15.01
CA GLU A 2 -25.71 17.11 -15.62
C GLU A 2 -25.47 15.91 -14.70
N ARG A 3 -26.29 14.86 -14.83
CA ARG A 3 -26.20 13.62 -14.03
C ARG A 3 -24.81 12.98 -14.09
N GLY A 4 -24.07 13.22 -15.18
CA GLY A 4 -22.68 12.79 -15.38
C GLY A 4 -21.67 13.53 -14.50
N ASP A 5 -21.82 14.84 -14.31
CA ASP A 5 -20.92 15.64 -13.45
C ASP A 5 -20.99 15.15 -12.00
N VAL A 6 -22.20 14.83 -11.53
CA VAL A 6 -22.43 14.33 -10.17
C VAL A 6 -21.75 12.98 -9.95
N MET A 7 -21.80 12.08 -10.94
CA MET A 7 -21.16 10.75 -10.84
C MET A 7 -19.63 10.84 -10.87
N VAL A 8 -19.07 11.73 -11.69
CA VAL A 8 -17.62 12.00 -11.74
C VAL A 8 -17.14 12.60 -10.41
N VAL A 9 -17.89 13.53 -9.83
CA VAL A 9 -17.58 14.12 -8.52
C VAL A 9 -17.65 13.07 -7.41
N LEU A 10 -18.66 12.20 -7.39
CA LEU A 10 -18.77 11.11 -6.41
C LEU A 10 -17.62 10.09 -6.53
N ALA A 11 -17.21 9.74 -7.74
CA ALA A 11 -16.08 8.85 -7.98
C ALA A 11 -14.74 9.48 -7.56
N ALA A 12 -14.55 10.78 -7.83
CA ALA A 12 -13.39 11.54 -7.37
C ALA A 12 -13.32 11.63 -5.84
N ILE A 13 -14.46 11.84 -5.17
CA ILE A 13 -14.53 11.84 -3.70
C ILE A 13 -14.18 10.46 -3.11
N MET A 14 -14.65 9.36 -3.72
CA MET A 14 -14.29 8.00 -3.27
C MET A 14 -12.80 7.67 -3.41
N LEU A 15 -12.13 8.17 -4.45
CA LEU A 15 -10.69 7.97 -4.64
C LEU A 15 -9.84 8.70 -3.60
N MET A 16 -10.34 9.83 -3.08
CA MET A 16 -9.67 10.63 -2.05
C MET A 16 -9.82 10.05 -0.63
N LEU A 17 -10.65 9.01 -0.44
CA LEU A 17 -10.88 8.38 0.87
C LEU A 17 -9.93 7.21 1.18
N ARG A 18 -8.88 6.99 0.37
CA ARG A 18 -7.84 6.02 0.74
C ARG A 18 -7.01 6.57 1.90
N GLN A 19 -7.35 6.16 3.12
CA GLN A 19 -6.46 6.33 4.26
C GLN A 19 -5.34 5.30 4.16
N VAL A 20 -4.10 5.79 4.22
CA VAL A 20 -2.92 4.96 4.43
C VAL A 20 -2.56 5.10 5.91
N GLU A 21 -2.65 4.01 6.64
CA GLU A 21 -2.27 3.96 8.04
C GLU A 21 -0.85 3.36 8.13
N SER A 22 0.15 4.23 8.28
CA SER A 22 1.54 3.88 8.61
C SER A 22 2.06 4.93 9.59
N ILE A 23 2.80 4.49 10.59
CA ILE A 23 3.35 5.35 11.62
C ILE A 23 4.84 5.52 11.33
N ARG A 24 5.27 6.76 11.12
CA ARG A 24 6.69 7.11 11.05
C ARG A 24 7.06 8.03 12.19
N PHE A 25 8.16 7.72 12.84
CA PHE A 25 8.69 8.55 13.93
C PHE A 25 10.21 8.59 13.91
N ASP A 26 10.75 9.72 14.34
CA ASP A 26 12.20 9.87 14.52
C ASP A 26 12.61 9.39 15.91
N LEU A 27 13.69 8.63 15.99
CA LEU A 27 14.33 8.16 17.20
C LEU A 27 15.73 8.77 17.31
N GLU A 28 16.02 9.40 18.43
CA GLU A 28 17.35 9.92 18.74
C GLU A 28 18.24 8.81 19.30
N THR A 29 19.53 8.82 18.94
CA THR A 29 20.52 7.91 19.51
C THR A 29 20.60 8.03 21.03
N GLY A 30 20.70 6.90 21.73
CA GLY A 30 20.68 6.83 23.20
C GLY A 30 19.29 6.93 23.85
N HIS A 31 18.22 7.15 23.06
CA HIS A 31 16.85 7.25 23.56
C HIS A 31 16.01 6.02 23.23
N THR A 32 14.89 5.88 23.95
CA THR A 32 13.87 4.85 23.71
C THR A 32 12.53 5.52 23.38
N LYS A 33 11.81 5.00 22.39
CA LYS A 33 10.41 5.35 22.12
C LYS A 33 9.54 4.12 22.14
N CYS A 34 8.39 4.19 22.82
CA CYS A 34 7.44 3.10 22.89
C CYS A 34 6.10 3.51 22.29
N ILE A 35 5.46 2.59 21.57
CA ILE A 35 4.11 2.72 21.04
C ILE A 35 3.26 1.64 21.71
N ALA A 36 2.08 2.00 22.20
CA ALA A 36 1.16 1.09 22.87
C ALA A 36 -0.13 0.92 22.04
N ASP A 37 -0.71 -0.28 22.08
CA ASP A 37 -1.99 -0.62 21.46
C ASP A 37 -2.82 -1.51 22.42
N ASP A 38 -4.13 -1.29 22.51
CA ASP A 38 -5.06 -2.13 23.30
C ASP A 38 -5.53 -3.30 22.44
N ILE A 39 -5.10 -4.50 22.78
CA ILE A 39 -5.30 -5.70 21.97
C ILE A 39 -6.18 -6.68 22.72
N LYS A 40 -7.16 -7.24 22.01
CA LYS A 40 -8.06 -8.26 22.57
C LYS A 40 -7.40 -9.64 22.65
N SER A 41 -7.78 -10.41 23.66
CA SER A 41 -7.35 -11.80 23.84
C SER A 41 -7.70 -12.65 22.62
N ASN A 42 -6.84 -13.62 22.31
CA ASN A 42 -6.88 -14.48 21.14
C ASN A 42 -6.87 -13.76 19.78
N SER A 43 -6.67 -12.44 19.73
CA SER A 43 -6.53 -11.73 18.46
C SER A 43 -5.11 -11.90 17.91
N MET A 44 -5.01 -12.07 16.59
CA MET A 44 -3.74 -12.12 15.89
C MET A 44 -3.18 -10.71 15.72
N THR A 45 -1.88 -10.55 15.94
CA THR A 45 -1.19 -9.28 15.83
C THR A 45 0.04 -9.42 14.96
N VAL A 46 0.24 -8.47 14.06
CA VAL A 46 1.39 -8.38 13.17
C VAL A 46 1.97 -6.98 13.25
N GLY A 47 3.27 -6.89 13.47
CA GLY A 47 4.00 -5.63 13.42
C GLY A 47 5.19 -5.71 12.47
N LYS A 48 5.43 -4.65 11.70
CA LYS A 48 6.60 -4.51 10.82
C LYS A 48 7.31 -3.22 11.11
N TYR A 49 8.63 -3.27 11.13
CA TYR A 49 9.46 -2.11 11.37
C TYR A 49 10.65 -2.09 10.42
N HIS A 50 11.02 -0.91 9.95
CA HIS A 50 12.28 -0.71 9.24
C HIS A 50 12.81 0.71 9.45
N VAL A 51 14.13 0.82 9.53
CA VAL A 51 14.84 2.11 9.56
C VAL A 51 14.87 2.65 8.13
N VAL A 52 14.35 3.86 7.96
CA VAL A 52 14.31 4.55 6.66
C VAL A 52 15.69 5.08 6.32
N ASN A 53 16.22 4.68 5.17
CA ASN A 53 17.47 5.21 4.64
C ASN A 53 17.21 6.56 3.93
N LYS A 54 17.73 7.65 4.48
CA LYS A 54 17.61 8.99 3.88
C LYS A 54 18.53 9.19 2.66
N ASN A 55 19.57 8.37 2.52
CA ASN A 55 20.55 8.46 1.44
C ASN A 55 20.29 7.32 0.45
N GLU A 56 19.49 7.59 -0.57
CA GLU A 56 19.23 6.62 -1.64
C GLU A 56 20.54 6.19 -2.33
N GLY A 57 20.76 4.88 -2.41
CA GLY A 57 21.92 4.29 -3.10
C GLY A 57 23.18 4.06 -2.26
N LEU A 58 23.23 4.51 -1.00
CA LEU A 58 24.30 4.14 -0.06
C LEU A 58 23.80 3.11 0.97
N PRO A 59 24.65 2.17 1.42
CA PRO A 59 24.29 1.25 2.49
C PRO A 59 23.99 2.03 3.78
N LEU A 60 22.98 1.56 4.53
CA LEU A 60 22.67 2.09 5.87
C LEU A 60 23.94 2.03 6.73
N PRO A 61 24.32 3.14 7.39
CA PRO A 61 25.45 3.11 8.30
C PRO A 61 25.22 2.08 9.40
N GLU A 62 26.25 1.35 9.82
CA GLU A 62 26.12 0.34 10.86
C GLU A 62 25.58 0.89 12.19
N ALA A 63 25.78 2.19 12.42
CA ALA A 63 25.21 2.95 13.54
C ALA A 63 23.68 3.08 13.52
N HIS A 64 23.01 2.82 12.40
CA HIS A 64 21.55 2.93 12.23
C HIS A 64 20.86 1.58 12.42
N LYS A 65 21.24 0.87 13.48
CA LYS A 65 20.59 -0.37 13.92
C LYS A 65 19.81 -0.09 15.19
N ILE A 66 18.66 -0.73 15.33
CA ILE A 66 17.75 -0.58 16.46
C ILE A 66 17.60 -1.89 17.23
N THR A 67 17.25 -1.77 18.50
CA THR A 67 16.77 -2.87 19.33
C THR A 67 15.29 -2.67 19.58
N ILE A 68 14.49 -3.69 19.33
CA ILE A 68 13.04 -3.67 19.55
C ILE A 68 12.65 -4.72 20.57
N ARG A 69 11.72 -4.36 21.46
CA ARG A 69 11.10 -5.28 22.42
C ARG A 69 9.59 -5.06 22.44
N VAL A 70 8.82 -6.14 22.31
CA VAL A 70 7.35 -6.12 22.40
C VAL A 70 6.90 -6.85 23.64
N THR A 71 6.19 -6.16 24.52
CA THR A 71 5.74 -6.69 25.82
C THR A 71 4.26 -6.42 26.07
N SER A 72 3.60 -7.32 26.79
CA SER A 72 2.26 -7.06 27.34
C SER A 72 2.33 -6.31 28.68
N ALA A 73 1.19 -5.74 29.11
CA ALA A 73 1.00 -5.15 30.43
C ALA A 73 1.37 -6.10 31.60
N TYR A 74 1.31 -7.42 31.38
CA TYR A 74 1.69 -8.44 32.37
C TYR A 74 3.19 -8.77 32.39
N GLY A 75 3.99 -8.11 31.55
CA GLY A 75 5.44 -8.31 31.47
C GLY A 75 5.89 -9.46 30.57
N ASN A 76 4.96 -10.18 29.92
CA ASN A 76 5.33 -11.21 28.95
C ASN A 76 5.98 -10.58 27.71
N ASN A 77 7.11 -11.14 27.27
CA ASN A 77 7.84 -10.71 26.09
C ASN A 77 7.41 -11.53 24.86
N TYR A 78 6.89 -10.83 23.85
CA TYR A 78 6.37 -11.44 22.61
C TYR A 78 7.34 -11.34 21.44
N HIS A 79 8.24 -10.35 21.47
CA HIS A 79 9.27 -10.18 20.45
C HIS A 79 10.48 -9.46 21.02
N TYR A 80 11.66 -9.92 20.65
CA TYR A 80 12.93 -9.25 20.94
C TYR A 80 13.86 -9.40 19.76
N ALA A 81 14.38 -8.29 19.25
CA ALA A 81 15.41 -8.30 18.23
C ALA A 81 16.39 -7.17 18.50
N GLU A 82 17.68 -7.46 18.38
CA GLU A 82 18.77 -6.57 18.76
C GLU A 82 19.65 -6.27 17.55
N ASN A 83 20.09 -5.02 17.43
CA ASN A 83 20.97 -4.56 16.36
C ASN A 83 20.45 -4.88 14.94
N VAL A 84 19.16 -4.70 14.71
CA VAL A 84 18.49 -4.94 13.42
C VAL A 84 18.10 -3.62 12.73
N ALA A 85 18.16 -3.58 11.40
CA ALA A 85 17.68 -2.42 10.63
C ALA A 85 16.21 -2.56 10.21
N TRP A 86 15.70 -3.79 10.13
CA TRP A 86 14.32 -4.10 9.76
C TRP A 86 13.90 -5.44 10.33
N GLY A 87 12.60 -5.69 10.38
CA GLY A 87 12.05 -6.96 10.82
C GLY A 87 10.54 -6.92 10.94
N HIS A 88 9.98 -8.04 11.40
CA HIS A 88 8.57 -8.15 11.71
C HIS A 88 8.36 -9.11 12.88
N PHE A 89 7.21 -8.99 13.53
CA PHE A 89 6.75 -9.91 14.56
C PHE A 89 5.32 -10.35 14.29
N THR A 90 4.98 -11.55 14.74
CA THR A 90 3.62 -12.08 14.68
C THR A 90 3.37 -12.91 15.92
N PHE A 91 2.30 -12.60 16.63
CA PHE A 91 1.87 -13.35 17.80
C PHE A 91 0.35 -13.35 17.93
N GLN A 92 -0.16 -14.25 18.75
CA GLN A 92 -1.54 -14.24 19.20
C GLN A 92 -1.57 -13.71 20.64
N ALA A 93 -2.38 -12.68 20.89
CA ALA A 93 -2.49 -12.09 22.22
C ALA A 93 -3.07 -13.09 23.22
N ALA A 94 -2.39 -13.34 24.33
CA ALA A 94 -2.88 -14.25 25.37
C ALA A 94 -4.02 -13.62 26.19
N ASP A 95 -3.86 -12.34 26.51
CA ASP A 95 -4.73 -11.59 27.41
C ASP A 95 -5.19 -10.29 26.77
N ASP A 96 -6.35 -9.80 27.21
CA ASP A 96 -6.85 -8.48 26.87
C ASP A 96 -6.03 -7.40 27.59
N GLY A 97 -5.62 -6.35 26.87
CA GLY A 97 -5.03 -5.15 27.45
C GLY A 97 -3.94 -4.51 26.60
N ASP A 98 -3.12 -3.67 27.24
CA ASP A 98 -2.09 -2.89 26.55
C ASP A 98 -0.86 -3.74 26.19
N TYR A 99 -0.46 -3.65 24.93
CA TYR A 99 0.81 -4.18 24.43
C TYR A 99 1.67 -3.02 23.96
N MET A 100 2.96 -3.07 24.29
CA MET A 100 3.92 -2.02 23.97
C MET A 100 5.05 -2.53 23.10
N ALA A 101 5.32 -1.84 21.99
CA ALA A 101 6.53 -2.00 21.19
C ALA A 101 7.50 -0.85 21.48
N CYS A 102 8.62 -1.17 22.10
CA CYS A 102 9.67 -0.21 22.45
C CYS A 102 10.87 -0.35 21.52
N PHE A 103 11.32 0.78 20.98
CA PHE A 103 12.44 0.92 20.06
C PHE A 103 13.56 1.67 20.76
N TYR A 104 14.75 1.08 20.78
CA TYR A 104 15.96 1.63 21.37
C TYR A 104 17.04 1.81 20.30
N ALA A 105 17.67 2.98 20.29
CA ALA A 105 18.84 3.27 19.47
C ALA A 105 20.09 3.34 20.37
N ALA A 106 21.15 2.66 19.97
CA ALA A 106 22.43 2.73 20.68
C ALA A 106 22.93 4.19 20.74
N ASP A 107 23.61 4.53 21.84
CA ASP A 107 24.21 5.86 21.97
C ASP A 107 25.42 5.99 21.02
N THR A 108 25.42 7.03 20.20
CA THR A 108 26.49 7.32 19.25
C THR A 108 26.84 8.80 19.31
N LYS A 109 28.14 9.12 19.19
CA LYS A 109 28.64 10.50 19.16
C LYS A 109 29.17 10.84 17.76
N PRO A 110 28.71 11.92 17.11
CA PRO A 110 27.68 12.88 17.54
C PRO A 110 26.27 12.26 17.56
N SER A 111 25.37 12.84 18.35
CA SER A 111 23.97 12.39 18.40
C SER A 111 23.32 12.54 17.04
N SER A 112 22.55 11.54 16.63
CA SER A 112 21.85 11.55 15.34
C SER A 112 20.42 11.04 15.48
N PHE A 113 19.59 11.38 14.49
CA PHE A 113 18.20 10.95 14.42
C PHE A 113 18.03 9.95 13.29
N MET A 114 17.40 8.82 13.59
CA MET A 114 16.97 7.83 12.61
C MET A 114 15.45 7.81 12.51
N THR A 115 14.93 7.70 11.29
CA THR A 115 13.49 7.61 11.06
C THR A 115 13.09 6.15 10.99
N ILE A 116 12.11 5.74 11.80
CA ILE A 116 11.58 4.38 11.83
C ILE A 116 10.18 4.41 11.23
N ASP A 117 9.94 3.55 10.25
CA ASP A 117 8.61 3.26 9.71
C ASP A 117 8.09 1.99 10.37
N PHE A 118 6.92 2.11 10.98
CA PHE A 118 6.29 1.09 11.80
C PHE A 118 4.82 0.92 11.43
N GLU A 119 4.44 -0.32 11.17
CA GLU A 119 3.07 -0.74 10.89
C GLU A 119 2.67 -1.76 11.95
N TRP A 120 1.64 -1.46 12.75
CA TRP A 120 1.07 -2.39 13.74
C TRP A 120 -0.38 -2.66 13.38
N LYS A 121 -0.74 -3.94 13.20
CA LYS A 121 -2.11 -4.38 12.93
C LYS A 121 -2.53 -5.50 13.87
N SER A 122 -3.74 -5.39 14.40
CA SER A 122 -4.33 -6.32 15.38
C SER A 122 -5.72 -6.80 14.92
N GLY A 123 -6.12 -8.02 15.30
CA GLY A 123 -7.43 -8.58 15.00
C GLY A 123 -7.70 -8.78 13.50
N VAL A 124 -8.86 -8.31 13.02
CA VAL A 124 -9.27 -8.50 11.62
C VAL A 124 -8.31 -7.83 10.62
N ALA A 125 -7.66 -6.74 11.01
CA ALA A 125 -6.68 -6.04 10.18
C ALA A 125 -5.37 -6.83 10.01
N ALA A 126 -5.09 -7.79 10.91
CA ALA A 126 -3.91 -8.65 10.83
C ALA A 126 -4.11 -9.87 9.90
N ASN A 127 -5.37 -10.25 9.62
CA ASN A 127 -5.68 -11.47 8.88
C ASN A 127 -5.08 -11.49 7.45
N ASP A 128 -5.08 -10.36 6.75
CA ASP A 128 -4.50 -10.24 5.41
C ASP A 128 -2.98 -10.51 5.38
N TRP A 129 -2.29 -10.34 6.51
CA TRP A 129 -0.84 -10.52 6.63
C TRP A 129 -0.43 -11.93 7.05
N THR A 130 -1.34 -12.75 7.56
CA THR A 130 -1.05 -14.13 7.99
C THR A 130 -0.58 -15.02 6.84
N HIS A 131 -1.07 -14.78 5.63
CA HIS A 131 -0.62 -15.45 4.42
C HIS A 131 0.81 -15.06 4.01
N ILE A 132 1.27 -13.85 4.35
CA ILE A 132 2.61 -13.34 4.04
C ILE A 132 3.62 -13.82 5.09
N ALA A 133 3.23 -13.90 6.36
CA ALA A 133 4.08 -14.41 7.45
C ALA A 133 4.43 -15.92 7.28
N LYS A 134 3.50 -16.74 6.78
CA LYS A 134 3.78 -18.16 6.46
C LYS A 134 4.76 -18.33 5.29
N LYS A 135 4.77 -17.39 4.34
CA LYS A 135 5.70 -17.42 3.21
C LYS A 135 7.09 -16.91 3.60
N GLY A 136 7.18 -15.93 4.51
CA GLY A 136 8.44 -15.36 4.99
C GLY A 136 9.15 -16.18 6.08
N SER A 137 8.42 -16.87 6.95
CA SER A 137 9.01 -17.71 8.02
C SER A 137 9.70 -18.98 7.50
N LEU A 138 9.38 -19.45 6.29
CA LEU A 138 10.11 -20.53 5.61
C LEU A 138 11.44 -20.06 4.99
N VAL A 139 11.65 -18.74 4.85
CA VAL A 139 12.89 -18.16 4.29
C VAL A 139 13.89 -17.78 5.40
N ALA A 140 13.43 -17.62 6.65
CA ALA A 140 14.26 -17.21 7.77
C ALA A 140 15.17 -18.31 8.37
N MET A 141 15.10 -19.55 7.87
CA MET A 141 15.93 -20.68 8.32
C MET A 141 17.05 -21.08 7.33
N GLU A 142 17.24 -20.32 6.25
CA GLU A 142 18.42 -20.41 5.35
C GLU A 142 19.21 -19.08 5.46
N LEU A 143 19.83 -18.81 6.61
CA LEU A 143 21.24 -19.07 6.88
C LEU A 143 22.19 -18.22 6.01
N GLU A 144 22.64 -17.08 6.57
CA GLU A 144 24.00 -16.49 6.64
C GLU A 144 25.04 -16.67 5.50
N LEU A 145 24.66 -17.18 4.32
CA LEU A 145 25.57 -17.52 3.21
C LEU A 145 24.94 -17.29 1.84
N GLN A 146 24.27 -16.16 1.59
CA GLN A 146 23.76 -15.87 0.24
C GLN A 146 23.96 -14.44 -0.26
N ASN A 147 25.07 -13.81 0.09
CA ASN A 147 25.33 -12.42 -0.31
C ASN A 147 25.69 -12.21 -1.80
N MET A 148 25.52 -13.19 -2.70
CA MET A 148 25.65 -12.98 -4.16
C MET A 148 24.74 -13.85 -5.06
N HIS A 149 23.94 -14.78 -4.52
CA HIS A 149 23.07 -15.63 -5.34
C HIS A 149 21.59 -15.17 -5.36
N ASP A 150 21.13 -14.48 -4.31
CA ASP A 150 19.71 -14.05 -4.19
C ASP A 150 19.31 -12.88 -5.09
N THR A 151 20.26 -12.07 -5.54
CA THR A 151 19.95 -10.94 -6.42
C THR A 151 19.42 -11.41 -7.77
N VAL A 152 19.80 -12.60 -8.26
CA VAL A 152 19.33 -13.11 -9.56
C VAL A 152 17.99 -13.84 -9.44
N GLN A 153 17.78 -14.59 -8.35
CA GLN A 153 16.56 -15.38 -8.17
C GLN A 153 15.36 -14.50 -7.79
N SER A 154 15.57 -13.47 -6.96
CA SER A 154 14.53 -12.47 -6.65
C SER A 154 14.08 -11.69 -7.89
N ILE A 155 15.00 -11.41 -8.82
CA ILE A 155 14.67 -10.73 -10.09
C ILE A 155 13.84 -11.64 -11.00
N GLN A 156 14.10 -12.95 -11.02
CA GLN A 156 13.36 -13.87 -11.89
C GLN A 156 11.90 -14.03 -11.47
N ASP A 157 11.63 -14.11 -10.17
CA ASP A 157 10.26 -14.18 -9.65
C ASP A 157 9.51 -12.85 -9.79
N GLU A 158 10.21 -11.72 -9.63
CA GLU A 158 9.62 -10.39 -9.84
C GLU A 158 9.32 -10.14 -11.33
N ILE A 159 10.18 -10.60 -12.26
CA ILE A 159 9.92 -10.55 -13.71
C ILE A 159 8.70 -11.41 -14.08
N TYR A 160 8.53 -12.59 -13.48
CA TYR A 160 7.34 -13.41 -13.73
C TYR A 160 6.06 -12.76 -13.22
N TYR A 161 6.10 -12.17 -12.03
CA TYR A 161 4.98 -11.43 -11.45
C TYR A 161 4.63 -10.17 -12.27
N LEU A 162 5.63 -9.39 -12.68
CA LEU A 162 5.43 -8.21 -13.52
C LEU A 162 4.88 -8.57 -14.90
N ARG A 163 5.34 -9.67 -15.52
CA ARG A 163 4.80 -10.17 -16.79
C ARG A 163 3.34 -10.59 -16.71
N GLU A 164 2.93 -11.22 -15.61
CA GLU A 164 1.54 -11.66 -15.48
C GLU A 164 0.61 -10.45 -15.32
N ARG A 165 1.03 -9.43 -14.55
CA ARG A 165 0.30 -8.15 -14.50
C ARG A 165 0.32 -7.38 -15.81
N GLU A 166 1.40 -7.44 -16.58
CA GLU A 166 1.46 -6.83 -17.91
C GLU A 166 0.44 -7.47 -18.86
N LYS A 167 0.31 -8.80 -18.85
CA LYS A 167 -0.71 -9.51 -19.65
C LYS A 167 -2.12 -9.15 -19.22
N GLU A 168 -2.40 -9.11 -17.92
CA GLU A 168 -3.70 -8.67 -17.40
C GLU A 168 -4.01 -7.24 -17.85
N MET A 169 -3.04 -6.33 -17.74
CA MET A 169 -3.18 -4.94 -18.19
C MET A 169 -3.36 -4.84 -19.71
N GLN A 170 -2.68 -5.67 -20.51
CA GLN A 170 -2.85 -5.71 -21.96
C GLN A 170 -4.25 -6.24 -22.36
N LEU A 171 -4.76 -7.27 -21.68
CA LEU A 171 -6.12 -7.78 -21.92
C LEU A 171 -7.19 -6.75 -21.52
N LEU A 172 -6.97 -6.03 -20.42
CA LEU A 172 -7.82 -4.90 -20.02
C LEU A 172 -7.76 -3.77 -21.05
N ASN A 173 -6.58 -3.45 -21.59
CA ASN A 173 -6.42 -2.42 -22.62
C ASN A 173 -7.15 -2.81 -23.93
N ILE A 174 -7.00 -4.06 -24.39
CA ILE A 174 -7.67 -4.56 -25.61
C ILE A 174 -9.19 -4.55 -25.44
N SER A 175 -9.70 -5.05 -24.31
CA SER A 175 -11.14 -5.09 -24.04
C SER A 175 -11.74 -3.69 -23.84
N THR A 176 -10.99 -2.75 -23.24
CA THR A 176 -11.40 -1.36 -23.08
C THR A 176 -11.42 -0.64 -24.42
N HIS A 177 -10.38 -0.82 -25.24
CA HIS A 177 -10.29 -0.20 -26.56
C HIS A 177 -11.45 -0.62 -27.47
N SER A 178 -11.85 -1.90 -27.45
CA SER A 178 -13.02 -2.39 -28.22
C SER A 178 -14.33 -1.76 -27.76
N LYS A 179 -14.57 -1.69 -26.44
CA LYS A 179 -15.78 -1.06 -25.89
C LYS A 179 -15.82 0.45 -26.18
N MET A 180 -14.67 1.12 -26.11
CA MET A 180 -14.54 2.55 -26.38
C MET A 180 -14.78 2.87 -27.86
N ALA A 181 -14.32 2.01 -28.77
CA ALA A 181 -14.62 2.13 -30.20
C ALA A 181 -16.12 2.01 -30.49
N TRP A 182 -16.80 1.05 -29.86
CA TRP A 182 -18.26 0.87 -30.01
C TRP A 182 -19.05 2.08 -29.51
N LEU A 183 -18.69 2.63 -28.35
CA LEU A 183 -19.33 3.84 -27.81
C LEU A 183 -19.08 5.07 -28.68
N SER A 184 -17.87 5.20 -29.23
CA SER A 184 -17.52 6.30 -30.14
C SER A 184 -18.35 6.25 -31.43
N PHE A 185 -18.55 5.04 -31.98
CA PHE A 185 -19.39 4.83 -33.15
C PHE A 185 -20.86 5.19 -32.87
N LEU A 186 -21.41 4.76 -31.72
CA LEU A 186 -22.77 5.08 -31.32
C LEU A 186 -22.96 6.60 -31.15
N SER A 187 -22.01 7.28 -30.51
CA SER A 187 -22.04 8.74 -30.31
C SER A 187 -22.06 9.50 -31.64
N PHE A 188 -21.25 9.05 -32.61
CA PHE A 188 -21.23 9.62 -33.95
C PHE A 188 -22.56 9.47 -34.69
N LEU A 189 -23.19 8.28 -34.60
CA LEU A 189 -24.52 8.05 -35.18
C LEU A 189 -25.61 8.94 -34.57
N VAL A 190 -25.59 9.12 -33.24
CA VAL A 190 -26.53 9.98 -32.54
C VAL A 190 -26.35 11.44 -32.98
N SER A 191 -25.11 11.92 -33.06
CA SER A 191 -24.80 13.27 -33.53
C SER A 191 -25.30 13.51 -34.96
N LEU A 192 -25.02 12.60 -35.88
CA LEU A 192 -25.53 12.67 -37.26
C LEU A 192 -27.06 12.71 -37.33
N SER A 193 -27.74 11.90 -36.50
CA SER A 193 -29.20 11.87 -36.44
C SER A 193 -29.77 13.21 -35.97
N VAL A 194 -29.16 13.82 -34.93
CA VAL A 194 -29.55 15.13 -34.42
C VAL A 194 -29.33 16.22 -35.48
N THR A 195 -28.18 16.24 -36.15
CA THR A 195 -27.90 17.20 -37.23
C THR A 195 -28.90 17.05 -38.38
N GLY A 196 -29.22 15.81 -38.78
CA GLY A 196 -30.23 15.53 -39.81
C GLY A 196 -31.61 16.05 -39.42
N LEU A 197 -32.05 15.81 -38.18
CA LEU A 197 -33.31 16.32 -37.65
C LEU A 197 -33.33 17.86 -37.58
N GLN A 198 -32.23 18.49 -37.16
CA GLN A 198 -32.09 19.95 -37.13
C GLN A 198 -32.23 20.55 -38.54
N LEU A 199 -31.57 19.97 -39.54
CA LEU A 199 -31.67 20.41 -40.93
C LEU A 199 -33.07 20.20 -41.51
N TRP A 200 -33.71 19.06 -41.23
CA TRP A 200 -35.07 18.79 -41.69
C TRP A 200 -36.08 19.74 -41.05
N HIS A 201 -35.97 20.00 -39.75
CA HIS A 201 -36.81 20.94 -39.03
C HIS A 201 -36.66 22.36 -39.61
N LEU A 202 -35.43 22.81 -39.84
CA LEU A 202 -35.16 24.13 -40.43
C LEU A 202 -35.75 24.25 -41.85
N LYS A 203 -35.59 23.21 -42.69
CA LYS A 203 -36.15 23.18 -44.04
C LYS A 203 -37.68 23.20 -44.05
N SER A 204 -38.31 22.40 -43.19
CA SER A 204 -39.77 22.38 -43.00
C SER A 204 -40.29 23.72 -42.49
N PHE A 205 -39.55 24.37 -41.59
CA PHE A 205 -39.89 25.69 -41.07
C PHE A 205 -39.87 26.75 -42.18
N PHE A 206 -38.84 26.79 -43.03
CA PHE A 206 -38.76 27.72 -44.16
C PHE A 206 -39.83 27.46 -45.23
N GLN A 207 -40.13 26.18 -45.53
CA GLN A 207 -41.20 25.83 -46.47
C GLN A 207 -42.60 26.22 -45.97
N LYS A 208 -42.88 26.06 -44.67
CA LYS A 208 -44.16 26.45 -44.07
C LYS A 208 -44.33 27.96 -43.94
N LYS A 209 -43.23 28.72 -43.81
CA LYS A 209 -43.24 30.18 -43.68
C LYS A 209 -43.15 30.93 -45.02
N LYS A 210 -43.03 30.24 -46.17
CA LYS A 210 -42.89 30.84 -47.52
C LYS A 210 -41.89 32.02 -47.58
N LEU A 211 -40.68 31.79 -47.06
CA LEU A 211 -39.58 32.78 -47.13
C LEU A 211 -38.58 32.49 -48.24
N ILE A 212 -38.90 31.54 -49.13
CA ILE A 212 -38.40 31.42 -50.51
C ILE A 212 -39.62 31.08 -51.38
#